data_AF-A0A241WJ61-F1
#
_entry.id   AF-A0A241WJ61-F1
#
_cell.length_a   1.000
_cell.length_b   1.000
_cell.length_c   1.000
_cell.angle_alpha   90.00
_cell.angle_beta   90.00
_cell.angle_gamma   90.00
#
_symmetry.space_group_name_H-M   'P 1'
#
loop_
_entity.id
_entity.type
_entity.pdbx_description
1 polymer ?
#
loop_
_entity_poly.entity_id
_entity_poly.type
_entity_poly.pdbx_seq_one_letter_code
_entity_poly.pdbx_strand_id
1 'polypeptide(L)'
;MNNRTIQKDREFILKISEEFFLQDYIVGKLNDFERFDIKGWEIWLQVEFYIFLKNHLDIKSVDREVRCSVDGRKKTKQKLAILDFMIHQKRKTSSIPLEIKQDISSTTCLRHMIKDIKKFGNIKYSGINTTRTLWCLGVHVGEVRGDIVEKSDYLVTTEPVLGTNFFYTLI
;
A
#
# COMPACT_ATOMS: atom_id res chain seq x y z
N MET A 1 -11.27 13.35 9.05
CA MET A 1 -11.00 12.18 9.93
C MET A 1 -10.21 12.65 11.13
N ASN A 2 -10.39 12.07 12.33
CA ASN A 2 -9.61 12.49 13.51
C ASN A 2 -8.14 12.09 13.33
N ASN A 3 -7.19 13.00 13.61
CA ASN A 3 -5.75 12.75 13.57
C ASN A 3 -5.34 11.48 14.33
N ARG A 4 -6.02 11.17 15.44
CA ARG A 4 -5.77 9.95 16.22
C ARG A 4 -6.04 8.67 15.44
N THR A 5 -7.03 8.65 14.55
CA THR A 5 -7.32 7.47 13.73
C THR A 5 -6.27 7.30 12.63
N ILE A 6 -5.85 8.40 12.01
CA ILE A 6 -4.80 8.40 10.97
C ILE A 6 -3.50 7.85 11.55
N GLN A 7 -3.11 8.32 12.73
CA GLN A 7 -1.92 7.82 13.42
C GLN A 7 -2.00 6.31 13.71
N LYS A 8 -3.12 5.84 14.26
CA LYS A 8 -3.31 4.41 14.56
C LYS A 8 -3.32 3.52 13.32
N ASP A 9 -3.89 4.01 12.21
CA ASP A 9 -3.87 3.29 10.95
C ASP A 9 -2.44 3.19 10.42
N ARG A 10 -1.67 4.30 10.48
CA ARG A 10 -0.26 4.31 10.10
C ARG A 10 0.56 3.31 10.90
N GLU A 11 0.49 3.39 12.23
CA GLU A 11 1.20 2.50 13.15
C GLU A 11 0.86 1.03 12.86
N PHE A 12 -0.41 0.74 12.58
CA PHE A 12 -0.85 -0.60 12.23
C PHE A 12 -0.27 -1.06 10.88
N ILE A 13 -0.30 -0.22 9.84
CA ILE A 13 0.20 -0.60 8.51
C ILE A 13 1.72 -0.77 8.51
N LEU A 14 2.46 0.08 9.23
CA LEU A 14 3.90 -0.07 9.38
C LEU A 14 4.23 -1.39 10.09
N LYS A 15 3.55 -1.68 11.21
CA LYS A 15 3.74 -2.94 11.95
C LYS A 15 3.50 -4.17 11.07
N ILE A 16 2.38 -4.25 10.36
CA ILE A 16 2.10 -5.41 9.49
C ILE A 16 3.06 -5.50 8.30
N SER A 17 3.55 -4.37 7.80
CA SER A 17 4.52 -4.35 6.70
C SER A 17 5.88 -4.84 7.18
N GLU A 18 6.33 -4.39 8.36
CA GLU A 18 7.53 -4.88 9.02
C GLU A 18 7.48 -6.39 9.22
N GLU A 19 6.40 -6.90 9.83
CA GLU A 19 6.21 -8.35 10.03
C GLU A 19 6.18 -9.15 8.73
N PHE A 20 5.64 -8.58 7.65
CA PHE A 20 5.65 -9.20 6.33
C PHE A 20 7.07 -9.29 5.76
N PHE A 21 7.82 -8.18 5.80
CA PHE A 21 9.18 -8.10 5.25
C PHE A 21 10.23 -8.81 6.11
N LEU A 22 9.91 -9.20 7.35
CA LEU A 22 10.74 -10.07 8.18
C LEU A 22 10.70 -11.56 7.79
N GLN A 23 9.81 -11.96 6.87
CA GLN A 23 9.73 -13.37 6.46
C GLN A 23 10.90 -13.75 5.55
N ASP A 24 11.65 -14.78 5.94
CA ASP A 24 12.82 -15.28 5.18
C ASP A 24 12.52 -15.57 3.71
N TYR A 25 11.35 -16.13 3.42
CA TYR A 25 10.92 -16.40 2.04
C TYR A 25 10.73 -15.11 1.22
N ILE A 26 10.19 -14.04 1.82
CA ILE A 26 10.00 -12.75 1.15
C ILE A 26 11.37 -12.12 0.88
N VAL A 27 12.26 -12.09 1.88
CA VAL A 27 13.63 -11.61 1.74
C VAL A 27 14.37 -12.36 0.63
N GLY A 28 14.29 -13.70 0.63
CA GLY A 28 14.88 -14.55 -0.40
C GLY A 28 14.36 -14.21 -1.80
N LYS A 29 13.06 -13.99 -1.95
CA LYS A 29 12.44 -13.63 -3.24
C LYS A 29 12.84 -12.25 -3.74
N LEU A 30 12.92 -11.25 -2.86
CA LEU A 30 13.40 -9.92 -3.24
C LEU A 30 14.85 -9.99 -3.73
N ASN A 31 15.71 -10.74 -3.05
CA ASN A 31 17.09 -10.97 -3.49
C ASN A 31 17.15 -11.69 -4.85
N ASP A 32 16.31 -12.70 -5.08
CA ASP A 32 16.18 -13.34 -6.40
C ASP A 32 15.74 -12.34 -7.47
N PHE A 33 14.78 -11.46 -7.18
CA PHE A 33 14.30 -10.48 -8.15
C PHE A 33 15.39 -9.48 -8.54
N GLU A 34 16.19 -9.03 -7.58
CA GLU A 34 17.34 -8.18 -7.87
C GLU A 34 18.41 -8.94 -8.66
N ARG A 35 18.79 -10.14 -8.20
CA ARG A 35 19.83 -10.96 -8.83
C ARG A 35 19.52 -11.33 -10.28
N PHE A 36 18.26 -11.64 -10.57
CA PHE A 36 17.80 -12.07 -11.88
C PHE A 36 17.12 -10.96 -12.69
N ASP A 37 17.20 -9.71 -12.22
CA ASP A 37 16.60 -8.53 -12.86
C ASP A 37 15.09 -8.67 -13.15
N ILE A 38 14.36 -9.39 -12.28
CA ILE A 38 12.92 -9.63 -12.45
C ILE A 38 12.15 -8.33 -12.17
N LYS A 39 11.30 -7.94 -13.12
CA LYS A 39 10.44 -6.74 -13.05
C LYS A 39 8.96 -7.12 -13.01
N GLY A 40 8.12 -6.16 -12.63
CA GLY A 40 6.66 -6.32 -12.70
C GLY A 40 6.09 -7.32 -11.69
N TRP A 41 6.81 -7.55 -10.58
CA TRP A 41 6.40 -8.48 -9.53
C TRP A 41 5.42 -7.84 -8.51
N GLU A 42 4.89 -6.64 -8.78
CA GLU A 42 3.87 -5.97 -7.97
C GLU A 42 2.69 -6.91 -7.64
N ILE A 43 2.18 -7.63 -8.65
CA ILE A 43 1.08 -8.58 -8.47
C ILE A 43 1.49 -9.75 -7.57
N TRP A 44 2.72 -10.26 -7.70
CA TRP A 44 3.24 -11.28 -6.80
C TRP A 44 3.28 -10.77 -5.36
N LEU A 45 3.80 -9.56 -5.14
CA LEU A 45 3.83 -8.93 -3.83
C LEU A 45 2.42 -8.79 -3.24
N GLN A 46 1.46 -8.34 -4.04
CA GLN A 46 0.05 -8.25 -3.63
C GLN A 46 -0.54 -9.62 -3.26
N VAL A 47 -0.20 -10.69 -3.99
CA VAL A 47 -0.67 -12.05 -3.68
C VAL A 47 -0.07 -12.53 -2.36
N GLU A 48 1.24 -12.40 -2.17
CA GLU A 48 1.92 -12.83 -0.94
C GLU A 48 1.45 -12.02 0.27
N PHE A 49 1.30 -10.69 0.12
CA PHE A 49 0.78 -9.84 1.17
C PHE A 49 -0.65 -10.23 1.54
N TYR A 50 -1.50 -10.53 0.56
CA TYR A 50 -2.86 -11.04 0.82
C TYR A 50 -2.85 -12.34 1.65
N ILE A 51 -2.00 -13.30 1.29
CA ILE A 51 -1.87 -14.57 2.01
C ILE A 51 -1.40 -14.33 3.44
N PHE A 52 -0.41 -13.46 3.64
CA PHE A 52 0.04 -13.05 4.96
C PHE A 52 -1.09 -12.42 5.78
N LEU A 53 -1.79 -11.42 5.23
CA LEU A 53 -2.87 -10.73 5.91
C LEU A 53 -4.03 -11.67 6.27
N LYS A 54 -4.35 -12.68 5.44
CA LYS A 54 -5.37 -13.69 5.74
C LYS A 54 -5.06 -14.53 6.96
N ASN A 55 -3.78 -14.75 7.25
CA ASN A 55 -3.32 -15.57 8.37
C ASN A 55 -2.91 -14.74 9.60
N HIS A 56 -2.94 -13.41 9.50
CA HIS A 56 -2.47 -12.51 10.55
C HIS A 56 -3.45 -12.41 11.73
N LEU A 57 -2.94 -12.47 12.96
CA LEU A 57 -3.75 -12.54 14.19
C LEU A 57 -4.63 -11.30 14.44
N ASP A 58 -4.21 -10.11 14.01
CA ASP A 58 -4.97 -8.86 14.23
C ASP A 58 -5.99 -8.57 13.11
N ILE A 59 -6.02 -9.39 12.05
CA ILE A 59 -6.89 -9.18 10.89
C ILE A 59 -8.11 -10.10 10.99
N LYS A 60 -9.30 -9.52 10.83
CA LYS A 60 -10.57 -10.26 10.78
C LYS A 60 -10.81 -10.81 9.37
N SER A 61 -10.60 -9.96 8.37
CA SER A 61 -10.74 -10.30 6.96
C SER A 61 -9.95 -9.30 6.12
N VAL A 62 -9.62 -9.70 4.90
CA VAL A 62 -9.04 -8.84 3.87
C VAL A 62 -9.68 -9.20 2.54
N ASP A 63 -9.98 -8.18 1.75
CA ASP A 63 -10.47 -8.30 0.38
C ASP A 63 -9.41 -7.75 -0.58
N ARG A 64 -9.25 -8.38 -1.74
CA ARG A 64 -8.35 -7.94 -2.81
C ARG A 64 -9.15 -7.47 -4.02
N GLU A 65 -8.57 -6.59 -4.84
CA GLU A 65 -9.13 -6.14 -6.12
C GLU A 65 -10.54 -5.56 -5.97
N VAL A 66 -10.71 -4.68 -4.99
CA VAL A 66 -12.02 -4.14 -4.63
C VAL A 66 -12.45 -3.09 -5.65
N ARG A 67 -13.54 -3.39 -6.37
CA ARG A 67 -14.10 -2.48 -7.39
C ARG A 67 -14.77 -1.29 -6.74
N CYS A 68 -14.32 -0.10 -7.10
CA CYS A 68 -14.84 1.19 -6.65
C CYS A 68 -15.48 1.94 -7.83
N SER A 69 -16.69 2.49 -7.65
CA SER A 69 -17.28 3.36 -8.67
C SER A 69 -16.82 4.79 -8.50
N VAL A 70 -16.58 5.49 -9.61
CA VAL A 70 -16.20 6.90 -9.61
C VAL A 70 -17.47 7.74 -9.84
N ASP A 71 -17.66 8.81 -9.06
CA ASP A 71 -18.84 9.68 -9.14
C ASP A 71 -18.99 10.25 -10.57
N GLY A 72 -20.09 9.88 -11.24
CA GLY A 72 -20.31 9.95 -12.68
C GLY A 72 -20.70 11.33 -13.22
N ARG A 73 -20.20 12.44 -12.65
CA ARG A 73 -20.50 13.80 -13.15
C ARG A 73 -19.90 14.11 -14.54
N LYS A 74 -19.26 13.14 -15.21
CA LYS A 74 -19.02 13.13 -16.66
C LYS A 74 -19.69 11.89 -17.27
N LYS A 75 -20.75 12.10 -18.05
CA LYS A 75 -21.67 11.12 -18.67
C LYS A 75 -21.07 10.14 -19.69
N THR A 76 -19.77 9.82 -19.63
CA THR A 76 -19.14 8.90 -20.59
C THR A 76 -18.24 7.91 -19.86
N LYS A 77 -18.78 6.68 -19.70
CA LYS A 77 -18.16 5.49 -19.10
C LYS A 77 -17.87 5.62 -17.60
N GLN A 78 -18.60 4.87 -16.78
CA GLN A 78 -18.21 4.56 -15.40
C GLN A 78 -16.80 3.97 -15.43
N LYS A 79 -15.78 4.77 -15.13
CA LYS A 79 -14.43 4.25 -14.92
C LYS A 79 -14.46 3.55 -13.57
N LEU A 80 -14.53 2.23 -13.58
CA LEU A 80 -14.29 1.44 -12.39
C LEU A 80 -12.81 1.62 -12.02
N ALA A 81 -12.54 1.96 -10.77
CA ALA A 81 -11.21 1.83 -10.19
C ALA A 81 -11.15 0.52 -9.39
N ILE A 82 -10.01 -0.14 -9.38
CA ILE A 82 -9.77 -1.35 -8.61
C ILE A 82 -8.77 -0.97 -7.53
N LEU A 83 -9.18 -1.09 -6.27
CA LEU A 83 -8.34 -0.89 -5.10
C LEU A 83 -7.65 -2.22 -4.77
N ASP A 84 -6.35 -2.19 -4.47
CA ASP A 84 -5.61 -3.42 -4.20
C ASP A 84 -6.15 -4.16 -2.97
N PHE A 85 -6.35 -3.46 -1.84
CA PHE A 85 -6.78 -4.06 -0.59
C PHE A 85 -7.83 -3.27 0.18
N MET A 86 -8.72 -4.04 0.83
CA MET A 86 -9.54 -3.57 1.94
C MET A 86 -9.26 -4.41 3.19
N ILE A 87 -8.59 -3.83 4.19
CA ILE A 87 -8.16 -4.54 5.40
C ILE A 87 -9.16 -4.31 6.53
N HIS A 88 -9.72 -5.40 7.08
CA HIS A 88 -10.66 -5.34 8.20
C HIS A 88 -9.97 -5.83 9.48
N GLN A 89 -9.62 -4.89 10.35
CA GLN A 89 -9.00 -5.20 11.64
C GLN A 89 -10.02 -5.86 12.59
N LYS A 90 -9.55 -6.76 13.46
CA LYS A 90 -10.38 -7.26 14.56
C LYS A 90 -10.82 -6.11 15.47
N ARG A 91 -12.05 -6.19 15.97
CA ARG A 91 -12.65 -5.21 16.89
C ARG A 91 -12.79 -3.78 16.32
N LYS A 92 -12.72 -3.62 14.99
CA LYS A 92 -13.02 -2.37 14.28
C LYS A 92 -14.16 -2.58 13.29
N THR A 93 -14.95 -1.53 13.07
CA THR A 93 -16.11 -1.57 12.17
C THR A 93 -15.79 -1.06 10.77
N SER A 94 -14.87 -0.10 10.65
CA SER A 94 -14.40 0.42 9.36
C SER A 94 -13.10 -0.25 8.92
N SER A 95 -12.93 -0.30 7.60
CA SER A 95 -11.84 -0.99 6.93
C SER A 95 -10.79 0.00 6.43
N ILE A 96 -9.53 -0.42 6.38
CA ILE A 96 -8.40 0.39 5.90
C ILE A 96 -8.19 0.09 4.40
N PRO A 97 -8.39 1.07 3.51
CA PRO A 97 -8.02 0.92 2.12
C PRO A 97 -6.50 1.07 1.96
N LEU A 98 -5.89 0.19 1.17
CA LEU A 98 -4.45 0.18 0.90
C LEU A 98 -4.18 -0.12 -0.58
N GLU A 99 -3.31 0.68 -1.19
CA GLU A 99 -2.68 0.42 -2.49
C GLU A 99 -1.24 -0.05 -2.29
N ILE A 100 -0.76 -0.93 -3.15
CA ILE A 100 0.64 -1.34 -3.22
C ILE A 100 1.26 -0.82 -4.52
N LYS A 101 2.52 -0.39 -4.44
CA LYS A 101 3.32 -0.02 -5.61
C LYS A 101 4.69 -0.67 -5.59
N GLN A 102 5.19 -0.95 -6.78
CA GLN A 102 6.55 -1.41 -7.01
C GLN A 102 7.22 -0.56 -8.06
N ASP A 103 8.46 -0.14 -7.80
CA ASP A 103 9.36 0.40 -8.82
C ASP A 103 10.80 0.10 -8.41
N ILE A 104 11.77 0.13 -9.32
CA ILE A 104 13.18 0.07 -8.92
C ILE A 104 13.58 1.43 -8.33
N SER A 105 13.10 2.51 -8.92
CA SER A 105 13.42 3.87 -8.52
C SER A 105 12.54 4.31 -7.36
N SER A 106 13.14 4.59 -6.21
CA SER A 106 12.46 5.13 -5.03
C SER A 106 11.62 6.38 -5.32
N THR A 107 12.17 7.29 -6.14
CA THR A 107 11.49 8.52 -6.57
C THR A 107 10.28 8.24 -7.48
N THR A 108 10.44 7.30 -8.41
CA THR A 108 9.35 6.94 -9.33
C THR A 108 8.24 6.20 -8.59
N CYS A 109 8.60 5.30 -7.68
CA CYS A 109 7.68 4.62 -6.78
C CYS A 109 6.84 5.63 -6.00
N LEU A 110 7.48 6.56 -5.28
CA LEU A 110 6.77 7.60 -4.49
C LEU A 110 5.82 8.44 -5.36
N ARG A 111 6.24 8.82 -6.57
CA ARG A 111 5.38 9.56 -7.50
C ARG A 111 4.15 8.75 -7.91
N HIS A 112 4.29 7.45 -8.15
CA HIS A 112 3.16 6.56 -8.45
C HIS A 112 2.23 6.42 -7.25
N MET A 113 2.78 6.26 -6.04
CA MET A 113 2.01 6.20 -4.80
C MET A 113 1.15 7.47 -4.61
N ILE A 114 1.76 8.65 -4.75
CA ILE A 114 1.05 9.94 -4.65
C ILE A 114 -0.06 10.05 -5.71
N LYS A 115 0.20 9.58 -6.93
CA LYS A 115 -0.77 9.60 -8.03
C LYS A 115 -2.00 8.76 -7.68
N ASP A 116 -1.84 7.58 -7.09
CA ASP A 116 -2.99 6.76 -6.69
C ASP A 116 -3.73 7.34 -5.48
N ILE A 117 -3.05 7.90 -4.48
CA ILE A 117 -3.74 8.63 -3.40
C ILE A 117 -4.61 9.77 -3.97
N LYS A 118 -4.07 10.58 -4.89
CA LYS A 118 -4.83 11.67 -5.53
C LYS A 118 -5.98 11.14 -6.40
N LYS A 119 -5.79 10.03 -7.09
CA LYS A 119 -6.83 9.38 -7.90
C LYS A 119 -7.98 8.93 -7.01
N PHE A 120 -7.71 8.14 -5.97
CA PHE A 120 -8.73 7.60 -5.06
C PHE A 120 -9.34 8.62 -4.10
N GLY A 121 -8.63 9.71 -3.78
CA GLY A 121 -9.20 10.84 -3.05
C GLY A 121 -10.40 11.49 -3.76
N ASN A 122 -10.52 11.30 -5.07
CA ASN A 122 -11.66 11.76 -5.88
C ASN A 122 -12.73 10.67 -6.10
N ILE A 123 -12.55 9.48 -5.51
CA ILE A 123 -13.44 8.33 -5.67
C ILE A 123 -14.28 8.19 -4.41
N LYS A 124 -15.61 8.22 -4.56
CA LYS A 124 -16.49 7.76 -3.49
C LYS A 124 -16.51 6.25 -3.54
N TYR A 125 -16.11 5.61 -2.45
CA TYR A 125 -16.19 4.16 -2.34
C TYR A 125 -17.66 3.70 -2.24
N SER A 126 -18.36 3.65 -3.37
CA SER A 126 -19.73 3.13 -3.43
C SER A 126 -19.73 1.64 -3.04
N GLY A 127 -20.53 1.27 -2.05
CA GLY A 127 -20.62 -0.13 -1.59
C GLY A 127 -19.52 -0.55 -0.61
N ILE A 128 -18.58 0.33 -0.26
CA ILE A 128 -17.57 0.09 0.76
C ILE A 128 -17.81 1.09 1.88
N ASN A 129 -18.18 0.60 3.05
CA ASN A 129 -18.43 1.45 4.20
C ASN A 129 -17.12 1.81 4.92
N THR A 130 -16.33 2.72 4.32
CA THR A 130 -15.16 3.28 4.98
C THR A 130 -15.10 4.80 4.85
N THR A 131 -14.73 5.44 5.96
CA THR A 131 -14.37 6.85 6.04
C THR A 131 -12.87 7.02 6.34
N ARG A 132 -12.10 5.93 6.28
CA ARG A 132 -10.65 5.94 6.50
C ARG A 132 -9.93 6.39 5.24
N THR A 133 -8.80 7.07 5.42
CA THR A 133 -7.95 7.53 4.32
C THR A 133 -7.30 6.34 3.60
N LEU A 134 -7.09 6.47 2.29
CA LEU A 134 -6.27 5.55 1.52
C LEU A 134 -4.80 5.69 1.90
N TRP A 135 -4.17 4.56 2.18
CA TRP A 135 -2.73 4.44 2.36
C TRP A 135 -2.08 3.86 1.10
N CYS A 136 -0.81 4.16 0.88
CA CYS A 136 -0.05 3.53 -0.19
C CYS A 136 1.29 3.00 0.32
N LEU A 137 1.54 1.71 0.12
CA LEU A 137 2.78 1.02 0.46
C LEU A 137 3.59 0.78 -0.83
N GLY A 138 4.76 1.38 -0.92
CA GLY A 138 5.65 1.26 -2.07
C GLY A 138 6.87 0.43 -1.72
N VAL A 139 7.32 -0.44 -2.62
CA VAL A 139 8.57 -1.20 -2.48
C VAL A 139 9.51 -0.84 -3.62
N HIS A 140 10.74 -0.50 -3.27
CA HIS A 140 11.73 0.03 -4.23
C HIS A 140 13.17 -0.21 -3.79
N VAL A 141 14.12 0.01 -4.70
CA VAL A 141 15.55 -0.16 -4.40
C VAL A 141 16.14 1.17 -3.94
N GLY A 142 16.88 1.12 -2.85
CA GLY A 142 17.53 2.30 -2.25
C GLY A 142 16.56 3.23 -1.52
N GLU A 143 17.11 4.12 -0.71
CA GLU A 143 16.30 5.02 0.11
C GLU A 143 15.61 6.11 -0.74
N VAL A 144 14.47 6.62 -0.27
CA VAL A 144 13.88 7.85 -0.81
C VAL A 144 14.76 9.02 -0.38
N ARG A 145 15.19 9.85 -1.34
CA ARG A 145 16.02 11.02 -1.04
C ARG A 145 15.32 12.01 -0.12
N GLY A 146 16.02 12.51 0.90
CA GLY A 146 15.49 13.46 1.89
C GLY A 146 14.89 14.73 1.28
N ASP A 147 15.50 15.28 0.23
CA ASP A 147 14.99 16.50 -0.45
C ASP A 147 13.64 16.30 -1.16
N ILE A 148 13.29 15.05 -1.49
CA ILE A 148 12.00 14.67 -2.06
C ILE A 148 10.98 14.47 -0.93
N VAL A 149 11.40 13.87 0.19
CA VAL A 149 10.58 13.70 1.39
C VAL A 149 10.13 15.05 1.94
N GLU A 150 11.05 16.01 2.08
CA GLU A 150 10.77 17.35 2.61
C GLU A 150 9.76 18.15 1.75
N LYS A 151 9.71 17.86 0.45
CA LYS A 151 8.79 18.51 -0.50
C LYS A 151 7.46 17.77 -0.66
N SER A 152 7.28 16.62 -0.01
CA SER A 152 6.07 15.82 -0.09
C SER A 152 4.95 16.44 0.75
N ASP A 153 3.75 16.55 0.17
CA ASP A 153 2.53 16.91 0.91
C ASP A 153 2.08 15.82 1.91
N TYR A 154 2.71 14.65 1.87
CA TYR A 154 2.39 13.46 2.66
C TYR A 154 3.53 13.10 3.61
N LEU A 155 3.18 12.56 4.77
CA LEU A 155 4.15 12.00 5.70
C LEU A 155 4.76 10.71 5.13
N VAL A 156 6.01 10.81 4.68
CA VAL A 156 6.77 9.67 4.14
C VAL A 156 7.53 8.98 5.26
N THR A 157 7.27 7.68 5.46
CA THR A 157 8.13 6.80 6.28
C THR A 157 8.74 5.78 5.34
N THR A 158 10.06 5.66 5.36
CA THR A 158 10.81 4.69 4.58
C THR A 158 11.63 3.83 5.53
N GLU A 159 11.58 2.52 5.32
CA GLU A 159 12.26 1.55 6.18
C GLU A 159 13.00 0.53 5.29
N PRO A 160 14.20 0.07 5.68
CA PRO A 160 14.92 -0.96 4.94
C PRO A 160 14.26 -2.32 5.11
N VAL A 161 14.26 -3.13 4.05
CA VAL A 161 14.01 -4.57 4.15
C VAL A 161 15.34 -5.25 4.43
N LEU A 162 15.56 -5.64 5.70
CA LEU A 162 16.81 -6.22 6.17
C LEU A 162 17.22 -7.43 5.33
N GLY A 163 18.50 -7.49 4.96
CA GLY A 163 19.04 -8.58 4.12
C GLY A 163 18.79 -8.42 2.62
N THR A 164 18.34 -7.24 2.17
CA THR A 164 18.15 -6.90 0.75
C THR A 164 18.58 -5.46 0.46
N ASN A 165 18.60 -5.04 -0.81
CA ASN A 165 18.75 -3.63 -1.19
C ASN A 165 17.41 -2.86 -1.29
N PHE A 166 16.31 -3.51 -0.91
CA PHE A 166 14.97 -2.94 -0.98
C PHE A 166 14.61 -2.14 0.27
N PHE A 167 13.74 -1.16 0.06
CA PHE A 167 13.07 -0.37 1.07
C PHE A 167 11.57 -0.47 0.84
N TYR A 168 10.80 -0.37 1.92
CA TYR A 168 9.37 -0.11 1.83
C TYR A 168 9.05 1.28 2.35
N THR A 169 8.10 1.95 1.70
CA THR A 169 7.69 3.31 2.01
C THR A 169 6.19 3.37 2.19
N LEU A 170 5.73 4.07 3.24
CA LEU A 170 4.33 4.32 3.51
C LEU A 170 4.04 5.82 3.45
N ILE A 171 3.01 6.19 2.69
CA ILE A 171 2.40 7.53 2.67
C ILE A 171 0.88 7.47 2.88
#